data_AF-A0A934TIB2-F1
#
_entry.id   AF-A0A934TIB2-F1
#
_cell.length_a   1.000
_cell.length_b   1.000
_cell.length_c   1.000
_cell.angle_alpha   90.00
_cell.angle_beta   90.00
_cell.angle_gamma   90.00
#
_symmetry.space_group_name_H-M   'P 1'
#
loop_
_entity.id
_entity.type
_entity.pdbx_description
1 polymer ?
#
loop_
_entity_poly.entity_id
_entity_poly.type
_entity_poly.pdbx_seq_one_letter_code
_entity_poly.pdbx_strand_id
1 'polypeptide(L)'
;MINNLQSLKDEIISLWDSGKFDTKAGLAKYIIDKYTNFDRPDDSIRRSISKIISKHKRKQAKKPERYIPKILFFDIETAPMRAFVWGHWKNNIALSQVISNTFVLCWSAKWIGSDKVISDVLTPEESLVENDKRITENLWKLFDEAEIIVGHNIEKFDIPRMNSRFVIHGLPRPSTYRTIDTLRAVRRYCGFASNRLDALAGYFNLEHKLTTDFDLWAKSMSGDKDSLEYMSKYCDRDVLLLEEVYNILRPWISNHPNVGLYFDLNKGVCAVCGSTDLKEEKPYYTTVGRYQTYRCNCCGALSKVKRSDYDNSKLLRSI
;
A
#
# COMPACT_ATOMS: atom_id res chain seq x y z
N MET A 1 -51.62 -11.88 -27.74
CA MET A 1 -50.57 -12.67 -27.07
C MET A 1 -50.06 -11.85 -25.90
N ILE A 2 -49.89 -12.46 -24.72
CA ILE A 2 -49.36 -11.77 -23.54
C ILE A 2 -47.84 -11.60 -23.72
N ASN A 3 -47.34 -10.38 -23.57
CA ASN A 3 -45.91 -10.10 -23.73
C ASN A 3 -45.14 -10.46 -22.45
N ASN A 4 -44.04 -11.21 -22.62
CA ASN A 4 -43.12 -11.53 -21.53
C ASN A 4 -41.97 -10.52 -21.52
N LEU A 5 -41.80 -9.78 -20.43
CA LEU A 5 -40.74 -8.78 -20.32
C LEU A 5 -39.32 -9.39 -20.45
N GLN A 6 -39.16 -10.66 -20.09
CA GLN A 6 -37.88 -11.35 -20.18
C GLN A 6 -37.44 -11.56 -21.64
N SER A 7 -38.36 -11.73 -22.58
CA SER A 7 -38.04 -11.86 -24.02
C SER A 7 -37.70 -10.52 -24.68
N LEU A 8 -38.07 -9.39 -24.05
CA LEU A 8 -37.77 -8.03 -24.53
C LEU A 8 -36.46 -7.47 -23.96
N LYS A 9 -35.75 -8.24 -23.13
CA LYS A 9 -34.59 -7.76 -22.37
C LYS A 9 -33.49 -7.18 -23.25
N ASP A 10 -33.16 -7.85 -24.36
CA ASP A 10 -32.06 -7.42 -25.24
C ASP A 10 -32.43 -6.18 -26.05
N GLU A 11 -33.70 -6.04 -26.44
CA GLU A 11 -34.22 -4.82 -27.07
C GLU A 11 -34.25 -3.64 -26.09
N ILE A 12 -34.69 -3.85 -24.84
CA ILE A 12 -34.67 -2.82 -23.79
C ILE A 12 -33.25 -2.30 -23.57
N ILE A 13 -32.27 -3.19 -23.57
CA ILE A 13 -30.85 -2.84 -23.45
C ILE A 13 -30.37 -2.06 -24.68
N SER A 14 -30.68 -2.52 -25.89
CA SER A 14 -30.30 -1.84 -27.13
C SER A 14 -30.87 -0.42 -27.22
N LEU A 15 -32.16 -0.24 -26.86
CA LEU A 15 -32.80 1.07 -26.82
C LEU A 15 -32.19 1.98 -25.76
N TRP A 16 -31.81 1.44 -24.60
CA TRP A 16 -31.11 2.20 -23.57
C TRP A 16 -29.72 2.64 -24.02
N ASP A 17 -28.94 1.75 -24.63
CA ASP A 17 -27.57 2.02 -25.07
C ASP A 17 -27.52 2.93 -26.31
N SER A 18 -28.59 2.98 -27.10
CA SER A 18 -28.72 3.90 -28.24
C SER A 18 -28.75 5.39 -27.85
N GLY A 19 -28.91 5.71 -26.57
CA GLY A 19 -29.02 7.08 -26.07
C GLY A 19 -30.35 7.77 -26.41
N LYS A 20 -31.32 7.06 -27.01
CA LYS A 20 -32.63 7.61 -27.41
C LYS A 20 -33.51 8.05 -26.23
N PHE A 21 -33.20 7.63 -25.00
CA PHE A 21 -33.97 7.96 -23.81
C PHE A 21 -33.07 8.45 -22.67
N ASP A 22 -33.29 9.68 -22.21
CA ASP A 22 -32.49 10.29 -21.14
C ASP A 22 -32.80 9.73 -19.74
N THR A 23 -33.99 9.14 -19.56
CA THR A 23 -34.43 8.62 -18.26
C THR A 23 -34.99 7.20 -18.36
N LYS A 24 -34.76 6.40 -17.31
CA LYS A 24 -35.34 5.04 -17.19
C LYS A 24 -36.87 5.07 -17.25
N ALA A 25 -37.47 6.12 -16.72
CA ALA A 25 -38.92 6.33 -16.74
C ALA A 25 -39.43 6.56 -18.18
N GLY A 26 -38.72 7.36 -18.99
CA GLY A 26 -39.04 7.58 -20.39
C GLY A 26 -38.99 6.29 -21.22
N LEU A 27 -37.92 5.50 -21.08
CA LEU A 27 -37.82 4.20 -21.74
C LEU A 27 -38.91 3.23 -21.27
N ALA A 28 -39.19 3.17 -19.96
CA ALA A 28 -40.21 2.27 -19.44
C ALA A 28 -41.61 2.60 -19.97
N LYS A 29 -41.95 3.90 -20.08
CA LYS A 29 -43.20 4.35 -20.69
C LYS A 29 -43.30 3.91 -22.15
N TYR A 30 -42.25 4.13 -22.94
CA TYR A 30 -42.19 3.71 -24.34
C TYR A 30 -42.42 2.20 -24.52
N ILE A 31 -41.79 1.36 -23.70
CA ILE A 31 -41.94 -0.10 -23.78
C ILE A 31 -43.36 -0.55 -23.43
N ILE A 32 -43.98 0.06 -22.42
CA ILE A 32 -45.37 -0.23 -22.03
C ILE A 32 -46.33 0.14 -23.17
N ASP A 33 -46.18 1.35 -23.73
CA ASP A 33 -47.04 1.85 -24.81
C ASP A 33 -46.86 1.06 -26.12
N LYS A 34 -45.63 0.66 -26.46
CA LYS A 34 -45.31 -0.05 -27.70
C LYS A 34 -45.81 -1.49 -27.71
N TYR A 35 -45.62 -2.22 -26.61
CA TYR A 35 -45.87 -3.65 -26.58
C TYR A 35 -47.27 -4.00 -26.11
N THR A 36 -47.88 -3.23 -25.19
CA THR A 36 -49.21 -3.49 -24.60
C THR A 36 -49.38 -4.93 -24.06
N ASN A 37 -50.48 -5.27 -23.38
CA ASN A 37 -50.81 -6.66 -22.98
C ASN A 37 -49.71 -7.41 -22.19
N PHE A 38 -49.16 -6.80 -21.14
CA PHE A 38 -48.30 -7.50 -20.18
C PHE A 38 -49.13 -8.24 -19.11
N ASP A 39 -48.56 -9.30 -18.53
CA ASP A 39 -49.18 -10.13 -17.49
C ASP A 39 -49.28 -9.44 -16.10
N ARG A 40 -48.77 -8.20 -15.99
CA ARG A 40 -48.55 -7.51 -14.70
C ARG A 40 -48.84 -6.02 -14.83
N PRO A 41 -49.17 -5.34 -13.71
CA PRO A 41 -49.38 -3.89 -13.69
C PRO A 41 -48.16 -3.09 -14.15
N ASP A 42 -48.39 -1.94 -14.77
CA ASP A 42 -47.37 -1.02 -15.30
C ASP A 42 -46.25 -0.71 -14.32
N ASP A 43 -46.57 -0.47 -13.04
CA ASP A 43 -45.54 -0.16 -12.03
C ASP A 43 -44.58 -1.33 -11.78
N SER A 44 -45.07 -2.56 -11.88
CA SER A 44 -44.23 -3.75 -11.81
C SER A 44 -43.29 -3.84 -13.02
N ILE A 45 -43.79 -3.48 -14.20
CA ILE A 45 -43.00 -3.45 -15.45
C ILE A 45 -41.92 -2.37 -15.36
N ARG A 46 -42.27 -1.15 -14.95
CA ARG A 46 -41.32 -0.03 -14.74
C ARG A 46 -40.20 -0.42 -13.79
N ARG A 47 -40.52 -1.05 -12.65
CA ARG A 47 -39.52 -1.56 -11.69
C ARG A 47 -38.61 -2.61 -12.33
N SER A 48 -39.18 -3.51 -13.13
CA SER A 48 -38.43 -4.59 -13.79
C SER A 48 -37.50 -4.06 -14.88
N ILE A 49 -37.95 -3.11 -15.70
CA ILE A 49 -37.12 -2.40 -16.69
C ILE A 49 -35.99 -1.64 -15.97
N SER A 50 -36.29 -0.93 -14.88
CA SER A 50 -35.28 -0.24 -14.08
C SER A 50 -34.23 -1.20 -13.51
N LYS A 51 -34.65 -2.41 -13.06
CA LYS A 51 -33.72 -3.47 -12.63
C LYS A 51 -32.86 -3.99 -13.78
N ILE A 52 -33.43 -4.22 -14.97
CA ILE A 52 -32.70 -4.67 -16.17
C ILE A 52 -31.60 -3.65 -16.51
N ILE A 53 -31.95 -2.37 -16.63
CA ILE A 53 -31.01 -1.29 -16.95
C ILE A 53 -29.95 -1.14 -15.86
N SER A 54 -30.33 -1.20 -14.58
CA SER A 54 -29.37 -1.06 -13.48
C SER A 54 -28.38 -2.23 -13.42
N LYS A 55 -28.84 -3.45 -13.72
CA LYS A 55 -27.99 -4.65 -13.83
C LYS A 55 -27.06 -4.57 -15.05
N HIS A 56 -27.56 -4.06 -16.17
CA HIS A 56 -26.77 -3.80 -17.38
C HIS A 56 -25.68 -2.75 -17.14
N LYS A 57 -26.03 -1.59 -16.55
CA LYS A 57 -25.06 -0.56 -16.14
C LYS A 57 -24.00 -1.09 -15.18
N ARG A 58 -24.37 -1.94 -14.21
CA ARG A 58 -23.39 -2.61 -13.33
C ARG A 58 -22.47 -3.58 -14.08
N LYS A 59 -22.95 -4.20 -15.15
CA LYS A 59 -22.16 -5.09 -16.02
C LYS A 59 -21.23 -4.32 -16.96
N GLN A 60 -21.65 -3.13 -17.41
CA GLN A 60 -20.86 -2.23 -18.26
C GLN A 60 -19.97 -1.25 -17.48
N ALA A 61 -20.17 -1.08 -16.16
CA ALA A 61 -19.21 -0.39 -15.32
C ALA A 61 -17.86 -1.06 -15.55
N LYS A 62 -16.92 -0.32 -16.14
CA LYS A 62 -15.57 -0.81 -16.44
C LYS A 62 -15.04 -1.44 -15.16
N LYS A 63 -14.90 -2.76 -15.13
CA LYS A 63 -14.02 -3.40 -14.14
C LYS A 63 -12.67 -2.70 -14.30
N PRO A 64 -12.06 -2.19 -13.22
CA PRO A 64 -10.75 -1.58 -13.35
C PRO A 64 -9.85 -2.56 -14.10
N GLU A 65 -9.17 -2.06 -15.13
CA GLU A 65 -7.97 -2.71 -15.63
C GLU A 65 -7.10 -2.97 -14.41
N ARG A 66 -6.96 -4.24 -14.01
CA ARG A 66 -6.07 -4.75 -12.97
C ARG A 66 -5.86 -3.75 -11.81
N TYR A 67 -6.73 -3.75 -10.80
CA TYR A 67 -6.41 -3.04 -9.56
C TYR A 67 -5.10 -3.58 -8.99
N ILE A 68 -4.07 -2.74 -8.94
CA ILE A 68 -2.77 -3.03 -8.33
C ILE A 68 -2.77 -2.29 -6.99
N PRO A 69 -2.43 -2.96 -5.88
CA PRO A 69 -2.41 -2.30 -4.58
C PRO A 69 -1.45 -1.11 -4.58
N LYS A 70 -1.84 -0.03 -3.92
CA LYS A 70 -0.97 1.14 -3.73
C LYS A 70 0.03 0.87 -2.62
N ILE A 71 1.21 0.39 -3.02
CA ILE A 71 2.31 0.08 -2.10
C ILE A 71 3.32 1.23 -2.15
N LEU A 72 3.51 1.89 -1.02
CA LEU A 72 4.42 3.02 -0.86
C LEU A 72 5.68 2.57 -0.12
N PHE A 73 6.84 2.74 -0.74
CA PHE A 73 8.12 2.75 -0.05
C PHE A 73 8.38 4.18 0.40
N PHE A 74 8.82 4.39 1.64
CA PHE A 74 9.26 5.71 2.07
C PHE A 74 10.36 5.62 3.12
N ASP A 75 11.09 6.72 3.25
CA ASP A 75 12.12 6.96 4.25
C ASP A 75 12.08 8.45 4.66
N ILE A 76 12.58 8.77 5.85
CA ILE A 76 12.65 10.15 6.36
C ILE A 76 14.00 10.44 6.99
N GLU A 77 14.45 11.68 6.86
CA GLU A 77 15.56 12.21 7.64
C GLU A 77 15.05 13.21 8.67
N THR A 78 15.46 13.01 9.93
CA THR A 78 15.02 13.85 11.05
C THR A 78 16.18 14.61 11.66
N ALA A 79 15.94 15.87 12.02
CA ALA A 79 16.86 16.66 12.81
C ALA A 79 17.04 16.05 14.21
N PRO A 80 18.27 15.95 14.73
CA PRO A 80 18.49 15.59 16.13
C PRO A 80 17.87 16.65 17.07
N MET A 81 17.37 16.19 18.21
CA MET A 81 16.95 17.07 19.30
C MET A 81 18.16 17.88 19.80
N ARG A 82 17.99 19.20 20.00
CA ARG A 82 19.02 20.08 20.56
C ARG A 82 18.77 20.28 22.06
N ALA A 83 19.82 20.12 22.86
CA ALA A 83 19.73 20.30 24.31
C ALA A 83 21.07 20.75 24.92
N PHE A 84 21.00 21.44 26.06
CA PHE A 84 22.18 21.78 26.87
C PHE A 84 22.64 20.56 27.67
N VAL A 85 23.91 20.15 27.47
CA VAL A 85 24.56 19.04 28.17
C VAL A 85 25.90 19.48 28.78
N TRP A 86 26.29 18.89 29.91
CA TRP A 86 27.51 19.26 30.63
C TRP A 86 28.75 18.46 30.21
N GLY A 87 28.55 17.37 29.48
CA GLY A 87 29.64 16.50 29.05
C GLY A 87 29.14 15.45 28.07
N HIS A 88 30.04 14.58 27.62
CA HIS A 88 29.74 13.61 26.56
C HIS A 88 29.01 12.36 27.07
N TRP A 89 29.19 11.96 28.32
CA TRP A 89 28.77 10.66 28.84
C TRP A 89 27.76 10.76 29.98
N LYS A 90 26.82 9.79 30.03
CA LYS A 90 25.85 9.58 31.13
C LYS A 90 24.97 10.79 31.48
N ASN A 91 24.54 11.57 30.49
CA ASN A 91 23.52 12.61 30.69
C ASN A 91 22.11 12.03 30.48
N ASN A 92 21.22 12.25 31.45
CA ASN A 92 19.78 12.17 31.23
C ASN A 92 19.29 13.59 30.95
N ILE A 93 18.62 13.82 29.81
CA ILE A 93 18.22 15.16 29.38
C ILE A 93 16.83 15.48 29.93
N ALA A 94 16.73 16.47 30.83
CA ALA A 94 15.45 16.98 31.31
C ALA A 94 14.79 17.88 30.26
N LEU A 95 13.45 17.98 30.27
CA LEU A 95 12.70 18.84 29.34
C LEU A 95 13.14 20.30 29.37
N SER A 96 13.53 20.82 30.55
CA SER A 96 14.05 22.18 30.71
C SER A 96 15.41 22.42 30.06
N GLN A 97 16.13 21.35 29.68
CA GLN A 97 17.41 21.44 28.97
C GLN A 97 17.22 21.39 27.45
N VAL A 98 16.02 21.05 26.96
CA VAL A 98 15.72 20.94 25.53
C VAL A 98 15.57 22.34 24.95
N ILE A 99 16.38 22.63 23.92
CA ILE A 99 16.33 23.86 23.14
C ILE A 99 15.28 23.71 22.03
N SER A 100 15.34 22.58 21.32
CA SER A 100 14.34 22.23 20.32
C SER A 100 14.18 20.73 20.14
N ASN A 101 12.96 20.33 19.80
CA ASN A 101 12.61 18.94 19.54
C ASN A 101 13.01 18.52 18.12
N THR A 102 12.98 17.20 17.87
CA THR A 102 13.17 16.66 16.53
C THR A 102 12.03 17.08 15.57
N PHE A 103 12.41 17.34 14.32
CA PHE A 103 11.53 17.65 13.19
C PHE A 103 12.07 16.97 11.93
N VAL A 104 11.25 16.87 10.89
CA VAL A 104 11.62 16.22 9.62
C VAL A 104 12.37 17.23 8.74
N LEU A 105 13.52 16.83 8.24
CA LEU A 105 14.34 17.63 7.32
C LEU A 105 13.99 17.34 5.86
N CYS A 106 13.83 16.06 5.52
CA CYS A 106 13.34 15.63 4.23
C CYS A 106 12.66 14.27 4.34
N TRP A 107 11.99 13.89 3.28
CA TRP A 107 11.50 12.54 3.05
C TRP A 107 11.57 12.20 1.59
N SER A 108 11.65 10.91 1.33
CA SER A 108 11.59 10.35 -0.01
C SER A 108 10.59 9.21 -0.02
N ALA A 109 9.93 9.02 -1.15
CA ALA A 109 8.91 8.01 -1.32
C ALA A 109 8.83 7.50 -2.77
N LYS A 110 8.38 6.27 -2.93
CA LYS A 110 8.26 5.63 -4.24
C LYS A 110 7.08 4.67 -4.24
N TRP A 111 6.23 4.78 -5.26
CA TRP A 111 5.19 3.78 -5.50
C TRP A 111 5.80 2.54 -6.16
N ILE A 112 5.38 1.35 -5.73
CA ILE A 112 5.86 0.09 -6.31
C ILE A 112 5.72 0.08 -7.84
N GLY A 113 6.80 -0.29 -8.52
CA GLY A 113 6.82 -0.38 -9.99
C GLY A 113 6.81 0.96 -10.73
N SER A 114 6.87 2.10 -10.03
CA SER A 114 7.19 3.39 -10.64
C SER A 114 8.70 3.55 -10.79
N ASP A 115 9.19 4.26 -11.80
CA ASP A 115 10.60 4.67 -11.88
C ASP A 115 10.86 6.01 -11.18
N LYS A 116 9.79 6.72 -10.76
CA LYS A 116 9.88 8.06 -10.20
C LYS A 116 9.92 8.02 -8.67
N VAL A 117 10.95 8.63 -8.10
CA VAL A 117 11.00 8.98 -6.69
C VAL A 117 10.28 10.32 -6.49
N ILE A 118 9.49 10.41 -5.43
CA ILE A 118 8.80 11.61 -4.95
C ILE A 118 9.49 12.00 -3.67
N SER A 119 9.98 13.23 -3.56
CA SER A 119 10.65 13.71 -2.36
C SER A 119 10.29 15.16 -2.07
N ASP A 120 10.50 15.54 -0.81
CA ASP A 120 10.36 16.92 -0.36
C ASP A 120 11.35 17.19 0.77
N VAL A 121 11.91 18.39 0.80
CA VAL A 121 12.94 18.84 1.73
C VAL A 121 12.63 20.26 2.17
N LEU A 122 13.02 20.60 3.40
CA LEU A 122 12.88 21.97 3.90
C LEU A 122 13.63 22.98 3.02
N THR A 123 13.09 24.19 2.91
CA THR A 123 13.88 25.32 2.44
C THR A 123 14.85 25.79 3.54
N PRO A 124 15.90 26.56 3.20
CA PRO A 124 16.76 27.20 4.19
C PRO A 124 15.98 27.93 5.30
N GLU A 125 14.96 28.69 4.92
CA GLU A 125 14.15 29.47 5.84
C GLU A 125 13.32 28.58 6.77
N GLU A 126 12.68 27.54 6.22
CA GLU A 126 11.92 26.55 6.99
C GLU A 126 12.80 25.80 7.98
N SER A 127 14.04 25.45 7.58
CA SER A 127 15.01 24.78 8.44
C SER A 127 15.44 25.67 9.61
N LEU A 128 15.75 26.95 9.34
CA LEU A 128 16.16 27.92 10.37
C LEU A 128 15.09 28.15 11.44
N VAL A 129 13.81 28.04 11.07
CA VAL A 129 12.68 28.18 12.00
C VAL A 129 12.09 26.82 12.43
N GLU A 130 12.75 25.71 12.08
CA GLU A 130 12.38 24.33 12.43
C GLU A 130 10.92 23.95 12.08
N ASN A 131 10.43 24.45 10.95
CA ASN A 131 9.04 24.27 10.52
C ASN A 131 8.94 23.28 9.36
N ASP A 132 8.59 22.04 9.69
CA ASP A 132 8.42 20.93 8.75
C ASP A 132 6.97 20.72 8.28
N LYS A 133 6.09 21.71 8.49
CA LYS A 133 4.65 21.57 8.19
C LYS A 133 4.39 21.24 6.72
N ARG A 134 4.97 22.02 5.80
CA ARG A 134 4.74 21.87 4.35
C ARG A 134 5.10 20.46 3.87
N ILE A 135 6.30 20.00 4.21
CA ILE A 135 6.78 18.69 3.78
C ILE A 135 5.96 17.57 4.46
N THR A 136 5.57 17.77 5.73
CA THR A 136 4.72 16.81 6.46
C THR A 136 3.34 16.66 5.81
N GLU A 137 2.71 17.77 5.41
CA GLU A 137 1.43 17.76 4.70
C GLU A 137 1.50 17.04 3.35
N ASN A 138 2.64 17.15 2.66
CA ASN A 138 2.85 16.46 1.39
C ASN A 138 3.03 14.96 1.57
N LEU A 139 3.81 14.51 2.57
CA LEU A 139 3.94 13.08 2.88
C LEU A 139 2.63 12.49 3.41
N TRP A 140 1.85 13.26 4.18
CA TRP A 140 0.54 12.82 4.69
C TRP A 140 -0.41 12.39 3.58
N LYS A 141 -0.44 13.12 2.45
CA LYS A 141 -1.26 12.77 1.28
C LYS A 141 -0.89 11.40 0.71
N LEU A 142 0.40 11.07 0.69
CA LEU A 142 0.88 9.76 0.24
C LEU A 142 0.48 8.65 1.20
N PHE A 143 0.56 8.90 2.51
CA PHE A 143 0.10 7.98 3.55
C PHE A 143 -1.40 7.71 3.45
N ASP A 144 -2.20 8.75 3.21
CA ASP A 144 -3.65 8.64 3.08
C ASP A 144 -4.08 7.85 1.83
N GLU A 145 -3.26 7.88 0.78
CA GLU A 145 -3.47 7.13 -0.44
C GLU A 145 -2.96 5.68 -0.36
N ALA A 146 -1.98 5.39 0.48
CA ALA A 146 -1.33 4.09 0.55
C ALA A 146 -2.21 3.01 1.19
N GLU A 147 -2.16 1.80 0.64
CA GLU A 147 -2.80 0.62 1.23
C GLU A 147 -1.79 -0.26 1.97
N ILE A 148 -0.54 -0.22 1.52
CA ILE A 148 0.59 -0.88 2.14
C ILE A 148 1.75 0.11 2.17
N ILE A 149 2.39 0.26 3.32
CA ILE A 149 3.58 1.08 3.48
C ILE A 149 4.76 0.17 3.85
N VAL A 150 5.89 0.36 3.16
CA VAL A 150 7.11 -0.42 3.32
C VAL A 150 8.24 0.51 3.74
N GLY A 151 9.04 0.06 4.70
CA GLY A 151 10.20 0.80 5.19
C GLY A 151 11.16 -0.10 5.97
N HIS A 152 12.29 0.46 6.40
CA HIS A 152 13.29 -0.25 7.19
C HIS A 152 13.31 0.30 8.62
N ASN A 153 12.94 -0.50 9.63
CA ASN A 153 12.70 -0.03 11.02
C ASN A 153 11.50 0.94 11.16
N ILE A 154 10.65 0.97 10.13
CA ILE A 154 9.51 1.86 9.95
C ILE A 154 8.50 1.83 11.10
N GLU A 155 8.28 0.66 11.72
CA GLU A 155 7.30 0.51 12.81
C GLU A 155 7.78 1.16 14.11
N LYS A 156 9.10 1.33 14.27
CA LYS A 156 9.71 1.85 15.50
C LYS A 156 10.26 3.27 15.35
N PHE A 157 10.48 3.74 14.13
CA PHE A 157 11.06 5.05 13.86
C PHE A 157 10.11 5.92 13.05
N ASP A 158 10.01 5.68 11.75
CA ASP A 158 9.40 6.58 10.77
C ASP A 158 7.92 6.83 11.05
N ILE A 159 7.10 5.77 11.18
CA ILE A 159 5.66 5.91 11.42
C ILE A 159 5.38 6.64 12.74
N PRO A 160 5.99 6.28 13.89
CA PRO A 160 5.85 7.05 15.13
C PRO A 160 6.26 8.53 14.99
N ARG A 161 7.36 8.82 14.28
CA ARG A 161 7.83 10.19 14.04
C ARG A 161 6.81 10.97 13.22
N MET A 162 6.38 10.43 12.08
CA MET A 162 5.39 11.08 11.22
C MET A 162 4.04 11.25 11.90
N ASN A 163 3.55 10.26 12.65
CA ASN A 163 2.32 10.40 13.43
C ASN A 163 2.40 11.56 14.44
N SER A 164 3.56 11.72 15.09
CA SER A 164 3.77 12.85 16.02
C SER A 164 3.71 14.18 15.27
N ARG A 165 4.35 14.27 14.09
CA ARG A 165 4.30 15.48 13.25
C ARG A 165 2.90 15.76 12.72
N PHE A 166 2.15 14.74 12.29
CA PHE A 166 0.76 14.87 11.87
C PHE A 166 -0.10 15.48 12.98
N VAL A 167 0.03 14.99 14.22
CA VAL A 167 -0.69 15.54 15.38
C VAL A 167 -0.29 16.99 15.65
N ILE A 168 1.01 17.30 15.65
CA ILE A 168 1.52 18.66 15.88
C ILE A 168 0.96 19.64 14.86
N HIS A 169 0.84 19.23 13.59
CA HIS A 169 0.35 20.06 12.50
C HIS A 169 -1.17 20.05 12.32
N GLY A 170 -1.91 19.38 13.20
CA GLY A 170 -3.38 19.32 13.16
C GLY A 170 -3.92 18.47 12.01
N LEU A 171 -3.12 17.55 11.46
CA LEU A 171 -3.54 16.63 10.41
C LEU A 171 -4.26 15.42 11.02
N PRO A 172 -5.36 14.96 10.40
CA PRO A 172 -6.05 13.77 10.88
C PRO A 172 -5.16 12.53 10.71
N ARG A 173 -5.54 11.44 11.37
CA ARG A 173 -4.91 10.15 11.09
C ARG A 173 -5.12 9.79 9.61
N PRO A 174 -4.08 9.38 8.87
CA PRO A 174 -4.24 8.89 7.50
C PRO A 174 -5.19 7.68 7.44
N SER A 175 -5.72 7.42 6.26
CA SER A 175 -6.48 6.21 5.96
C SER A 175 -5.74 4.93 6.34
N THR A 176 -6.49 3.85 6.56
CA THR A 176 -5.92 2.61 7.08
C THR A 176 -5.01 1.93 6.05
N TYR A 177 -3.77 1.69 6.43
CA TYR A 177 -2.79 0.92 5.66
C TYR A 177 -2.25 -0.26 6.44
N ARG A 178 -1.66 -1.23 5.71
CA ARG A 178 -0.82 -2.29 6.28
C ARG A 178 0.64 -1.84 6.25
N THR A 179 1.47 -2.41 7.10
CA THR A 179 2.90 -2.07 7.16
C THR A 179 3.76 -3.31 6.90
N ILE A 180 4.87 -3.10 6.21
CA ILE A 180 5.95 -4.08 6.05
C ILE A 180 7.24 -3.43 6.53
N ASP A 181 7.76 -3.91 7.66
CA ASP A 181 9.06 -3.51 8.19
C ASP A 181 10.13 -4.53 7.80
N THR A 182 11.05 -4.14 6.91
CA THR A 182 12.11 -5.03 6.42
C THR A 182 13.11 -5.38 7.50
N LEU A 183 13.43 -4.48 8.44
CA LEU A 183 14.32 -4.79 9.57
C LEU A 183 13.72 -5.87 10.46
N ARG A 184 12.42 -5.75 10.76
CA ARG A 184 11.69 -6.76 11.54
C ARG A 184 11.63 -8.09 10.81
N ALA A 185 11.44 -8.08 9.49
CA ALA A 185 11.45 -9.29 8.68
C ALA A 185 12.82 -9.99 8.74
N VAL A 186 13.90 -9.27 8.48
CA VAL A 186 15.27 -9.82 8.51
C VAL A 186 15.61 -10.38 9.88
N ARG A 187 15.34 -9.63 10.97
CA ARG A 187 15.59 -10.11 12.35
C ARG A 187 14.83 -11.38 12.69
N ARG A 188 13.69 -11.63 12.03
CA ARG A 188 12.84 -12.79 12.30
C ARG A 188 13.27 -14.03 11.51
N TYR A 189 13.69 -13.85 10.26
CA TYR A 189 13.90 -14.97 9.32
C TYR A 189 15.36 -15.18 8.93
N CYS A 190 16.25 -14.25 9.26
CA CYS A 190 17.66 -14.27 8.85
C CYS A 190 18.59 -14.07 10.06
N GLY A 191 19.88 -14.34 9.85
CA GLY A 191 20.93 -14.23 10.87
C GLY A 191 22.17 -13.48 10.37
N PHE A 192 21.98 -12.32 9.71
CA PHE A 192 23.10 -11.48 9.26
C PHE A 192 23.83 -10.84 10.45
N ALA A 193 25.14 -10.59 10.29
CA ALA A 193 25.96 -9.95 11.32
C ALA A 193 25.53 -8.50 11.59
N SER A 194 25.08 -7.79 10.55
CA SER A 194 24.43 -6.49 10.67
C SER A 194 23.12 -6.50 9.89
N ASN A 195 22.09 -5.87 10.45
CA ASN A 195 20.78 -5.74 9.80
C ASN A 195 20.49 -4.31 9.33
N ARG A 196 21.50 -3.42 9.32
CA ARG A 196 21.35 -2.08 8.73
C ARG A 196 21.09 -2.21 7.23
N LEU A 197 20.28 -1.31 6.66
CA LEU A 197 19.92 -1.33 5.24
C LEU A 197 21.17 -1.40 4.33
N ASP A 198 22.14 -0.53 4.58
CA ASP A 198 23.43 -0.49 3.89
C ASP A 198 24.21 -1.83 3.96
N ALA A 199 24.26 -2.46 5.14
CA ALA A 199 24.92 -3.75 5.29
C ALA A 199 24.20 -4.87 4.52
N LEU A 200 22.86 -4.85 4.51
CA LEU A 200 22.05 -5.80 3.73
C LEU A 200 22.30 -5.63 2.23
N ALA A 201 22.39 -4.39 1.76
CA ALA A 201 22.76 -4.11 0.39
C ALA A 201 24.14 -4.68 0.02
N GLY A 202 25.12 -4.52 0.91
CA GLY A 202 26.43 -5.16 0.78
C GLY A 202 26.35 -6.69 0.66
N TYR A 203 25.59 -7.36 1.53
CA TYR A 203 25.41 -8.82 1.46
C TYR A 203 24.72 -9.27 0.18
N PHE A 204 23.87 -8.44 -0.41
CA PHE A 204 23.13 -8.73 -1.63
C PHE A 204 23.83 -8.24 -2.91
N ASN A 205 25.06 -7.72 -2.80
CA ASN A 205 25.81 -7.11 -3.92
C ASN A 205 25.02 -6.02 -4.66
N LEU A 206 24.18 -5.28 -3.93
CA LEU A 206 23.49 -4.10 -4.45
C LEU A 206 24.43 -2.89 -4.38
N GLU A 207 24.25 -1.92 -5.27
CA GLU A 207 25.01 -0.68 -5.20
C GLU A 207 24.51 0.20 -4.04
N HIS A 208 25.37 0.59 -3.12
CA HIS A 208 24.97 1.31 -1.89
C HIS A 208 25.93 2.46 -1.51
N LYS A 209 26.53 3.13 -2.50
CA LYS A 209 27.57 4.13 -2.25
C LYS A 209 27.00 5.52 -1.96
N LEU A 210 26.59 5.77 -0.71
CA LEU A 210 26.55 7.11 -0.14
C LEU A 210 26.95 7.04 1.33
N THR A 211 27.98 7.81 1.71
CA THR A 211 28.41 7.94 3.10
C THR A 211 28.06 9.32 3.59
N THR A 212 27.47 9.40 4.76
CA THR A 212 27.17 10.66 5.44
C THR A 212 27.85 10.68 6.80
N ASP A 213 28.05 11.87 7.33
CA ASP A 213 28.47 12.10 8.71
C ASP A 213 27.54 13.11 9.37
N PHE A 214 27.73 13.33 10.67
CA PHE A 214 26.86 14.22 11.44
C PHE A 214 26.91 15.69 10.96
N ASP A 215 27.96 16.10 10.25
CA ASP A 215 28.11 17.46 9.72
C ASP A 215 27.00 17.80 8.72
N LEU A 216 26.54 16.82 7.94
CA LEU A 216 25.42 16.98 7.02
C LEU A 216 24.13 17.43 7.75
N TRP A 217 23.80 16.84 8.90
CA TRP A 217 22.64 17.22 9.69
C TRP A 217 22.81 18.61 10.30
N ALA A 218 23.99 18.90 10.86
CA ALA A 218 24.28 20.21 11.45
C ALA A 218 24.14 21.35 10.43
N LYS A 219 24.70 21.18 9.22
CA LYS A 219 24.59 22.15 8.12
C LYS A 219 23.16 22.29 7.64
N SER A 220 22.45 21.18 7.44
CA SER A 220 21.05 21.20 7.01
C SER A 220 20.16 21.97 7.99
N MET A 221 20.35 21.77 9.31
CA MET A 221 19.65 22.51 10.36
C MET A 221 20.02 24.01 10.40
N SER A 222 21.20 24.39 9.91
CA SER A 222 21.60 25.79 9.76
C SER A 222 21.08 26.47 8.48
N GLY A 223 20.24 25.77 7.70
CA GLY A 223 19.68 26.28 6.46
C GLY A 223 20.66 26.24 5.28
N ASP A 224 21.73 25.45 5.35
CA ASP A 224 22.64 25.27 4.22
C ASP A 224 21.93 24.55 3.07
N LYS A 225 21.75 25.26 1.96
CA LYS A 225 20.95 24.78 0.83
C LYS A 225 21.56 23.53 0.18
N ASP A 226 22.87 23.50 -0.01
CA ASP A 226 23.54 22.38 -0.66
C ASP A 226 23.46 21.11 0.21
N SER A 227 23.57 21.26 1.53
CA SER A 227 23.37 20.17 2.49
C SER A 227 21.95 19.65 2.51
N LEU A 228 20.94 20.53 2.46
CA LEU A 228 19.53 20.12 2.33
C LEU A 228 19.28 19.36 1.03
N GLU A 229 19.78 19.86 -0.11
CA GLU A 229 19.68 19.16 -1.39
C GLU A 229 20.39 17.80 -1.37
N TYR A 230 21.55 17.71 -0.73
CA TYR A 230 22.27 16.44 -0.58
C TYR A 230 21.54 15.46 0.35
N MET A 231 20.96 15.94 1.45
CA MET A 231 20.12 15.14 2.35
C MET A 231 18.93 14.52 1.61
N SER A 232 18.26 15.30 0.75
CA SER A 232 17.17 14.79 -0.10
C SER A 232 17.65 13.69 -1.05
N LYS A 233 18.82 13.86 -1.69
CA LYS A 233 19.40 12.86 -2.59
C LYS A 233 19.80 11.58 -1.86
N TYR A 234 20.28 11.72 -0.62
CA TYR A 234 20.59 10.60 0.26
C TYR A 234 19.33 9.78 0.58
N CYS A 235 18.28 10.46 1.03
CA CYS A 235 16.98 9.81 1.32
C CYS A 235 16.36 9.16 0.07
N ASP A 236 16.48 9.81 -1.11
CA ASP A 236 16.04 9.22 -2.39
C ASP A 236 16.74 7.89 -2.67
N ARG A 237 18.05 7.82 -2.38
CA ARG A 237 18.84 6.59 -2.58
C ARG A 237 18.41 5.49 -1.62
N ASP A 238 18.14 5.81 -0.37
CA ASP A 238 17.71 4.84 0.63
C ASP A 238 16.35 4.22 0.29
N VAL A 239 15.42 4.99 -0.29
CA VAL A 239 14.14 4.46 -0.79
C VAL A 239 14.33 3.50 -1.97
N LEU A 240 15.23 3.82 -2.90
CA LEU A 240 15.55 2.92 -4.01
C LEU A 240 16.17 1.61 -3.50
N LEU A 241 17.13 1.72 -2.58
CA LEU A 241 17.80 0.59 -1.97
C LEU A 241 16.84 -0.28 -1.15
N LEU A 242 15.93 0.36 -0.42
CA LEU A 242 14.86 -0.28 0.32
C LEU A 242 13.97 -1.15 -0.58
N GLU A 243 13.59 -0.67 -1.76
CA GLU A 243 12.79 -1.46 -2.70
C GLU A 243 13.55 -2.70 -3.18
N GLU A 244 14.83 -2.57 -3.53
CA GLU A 244 15.66 -3.70 -3.96
C GLU A 244 15.81 -4.75 -2.84
N VAL A 245 16.13 -4.30 -1.63
CA VAL A 245 16.23 -5.14 -0.43
C VAL A 245 14.88 -5.81 -0.13
N TYR A 246 13.78 -5.07 -0.20
CA TYR A 246 12.44 -5.62 -0.04
C TYR A 246 12.13 -6.70 -1.09
N ASN A 247 12.48 -6.49 -2.36
CA ASN A 247 12.20 -7.46 -3.42
C ASN A 247 12.90 -8.81 -3.20
N ILE A 248 14.11 -8.79 -2.62
CA ILE A 248 14.85 -9.99 -2.22
C ILE A 248 14.22 -10.65 -0.98
N LEU A 249 13.78 -9.84 0.00
CA LEU A 249 13.31 -10.33 1.30
C LEU A 249 11.84 -10.74 1.35
N ARG A 250 10.96 -10.08 0.58
CA ARG A 250 9.51 -10.32 0.57
C ARG A 250 9.09 -11.80 0.46
N PRO A 251 9.81 -12.70 -0.24
CA PRO A 251 9.46 -14.12 -0.32
C PRO A 251 9.61 -14.87 1.01
N TRP A 252 10.43 -14.36 1.91
CA TRP A 252 10.70 -14.92 3.24
C TRP A 252 9.71 -14.43 4.30
N ILE A 253 8.93 -13.38 4.01
CA ILE A 253 8.01 -12.76 4.97
C ILE A 253 6.72 -13.59 5.08
N SER A 254 6.67 -14.51 6.05
CA SER A 254 5.50 -15.40 6.21
C SER A 254 4.17 -14.70 6.55
N ASN A 255 4.21 -13.47 7.07
CA ASN A 255 3.03 -12.64 7.36
C ASN A 255 2.93 -11.42 6.44
N HIS A 256 3.36 -11.57 5.19
CA HIS A 256 3.21 -10.53 4.18
C HIS A 256 1.72 -10.20 3.96
N PRO A 257 1.34 -8.91 3.83
CA PRO A 257 -0.01 -8.55 3.40
C PRO A 257 -0.38 -9.28 2.11
N ASN A 258 -1.53 -9.93 2.07
CA ASN A 258 -1.92 -10.68 0.89
C ASN A 258 -2.32 -9.72 -0.23
N VAL A 259 -1.39 -9.42 -1.15
CA VAL A 259 -1.65 -8.53 -2.28
C VAL A 259 -2.70 -9.11 -3.23
N GLY A 260 -2.90 -10.44 -3.20
CA GLY A 260 -3.95 -11.15 -3.92
C GLY A 260 -5.37 -10.66 -3.59
N LEU A 261 -5.59 -10.06 -2.42
CA LEU A 261 -6.89 -9.50 -2.04
C LEU A 261 -7.27 -8.25 -2.83
N TYR A 262 -6.29 -7.59 -3.43
CA TYR A 262 -6.48 -6.34 -4.16
C TYR A 262 -6.73 -6.60 -5.65
N PHE A 263 -6.39 -7.79 -6.16
CA PHE A 263 -6.63 -8.14 -7.56
C PHE A 263 -8.05 -8.69 -7.77
N ASP A 264 -8.83 -8.07 -8.66
CA ASP A 264 -10.12 -8.61 -9.14
C ASP A 264 -9.88 -9.65 -10.27
N LEU A 265 -9.27 -10.78 -9.91
CA LEU A 265 -8.95 -11.88 -10.84
C LEU A 265 -9.69 -13.16 -10.46
N ASN A 266 -10.24 -13.85 -11.47
CA ASN A 266 -10.83 -15.20 -11.32
C ASN A 266 -9.77 -16.32 -11.32
N LYS A 267 -8.53 -16.02 -10.93
CA LYS A 267 -7.39 -16.96 -10.91
C LYS A 267 -6.61 -16.81 -9.61
N GLY A 268 -5.99 -17.90 -9.16
CA GLY A 268 -5.03 -17.85 -8.06
C GLY A 268 -3.82 -17.00 -8.44
N VAL A 269 -3.41 -16.12 -7.52
CA VAL A 269 -2.21 -15.30 -7.65
C VAL A 269 -1.30 -15.48 -6.44
N CYS A 270 -0.03 -15.18 -6.61
CA CYS A 270 0.92 -15.10 -5.53
C CYS A 270 0.46 -14.06 -4.50
N ALA A 271 0.39 -14.46 -3.23
CA ALA A 271 -0.02 -13.56 -2.14
C ALA A 271 0.98 -12.43 -1.84
N VAL A 272 2.19 -12.48 -2.43
CA VAL A 272 3.27 -11.50 -2.18
C VAL A 272 3.44 -10.51 -3.34
N CYS A 273 3.49 -11.00 -4.59
CA CYS A 273 3.72 -10.13 -5.76
C CYS A 273 2.54 -10.06 -6.75
N GLY A 274 1.48 -10.85 -6.55
CA GLY A 274 0.32 -10.87 -7.46
C GLY A 274 0.54 -11.58 -8.80
N SER A 275 1.69 -12.23 -9.01
CA SER A 275 1.92 -13.02 -10.23
C SER A 275 1.01 -14.25 -10.29
N THR A 276 0.51 -14.56 -11.48
CA THR A 276 -0.22 -15.81 -11.78
C THR A 276 0.70 -16.99 -12.11
N ASP A 277 2.00 -16.74 -12.26
CA ASP A 277 2.99 -17.77 -12.58
C ASP A 277 3.39 -18.54 -11.31
N LEU A 278 2.67 -19.64 -11.10
CA LEU A 278 2.69 -20.46 -9.89
C LEU A 278 2.98 -21.92 -10.28
N LYS A 279 3.98 -22.50 -9.62
CA LYS A 279 4.31 -23.92 -9.69
C LYS A 279 3.83 -24.62 -8.42
N GLU A 280 3.17 -25.76 -8.57
CA GLU A 280 2.78 -26.58 -7.43
C GLU A 280 4.00 -27.13 -6.69
N GLU A 281 3.96 -27.12 -5.36
CA GLU A 281 5.04 -27.58 -4.48
C GLU A 281 4.53 -28.59 -3.45
N LYS A 282 5.43 -29.14 -2.63
CA LYS A 282 5.02 -30.07 -1.56
C LYS A 282 3.94 -29.46 -0.64
N PRO A 283 2.96 -30.26 -0.15
CA PRO A 283 1.95 -29.74 0.77
C PRO A 283 2.54 -29.19 2.07
N TYR A 284 1.89 -28.18 2.63
CA TYR A 284 2.17 -27.63 3.96
C TYR A 284 1.26 -28.30 4.99
N TYR A 285 1.84 -28.73 6.10
CA TYR A 285 1.13 -29.43 7.16
C TYR A 285 1.03 -28.56 8.41
N THR A 286 -0.13 -28.61 9.04
CA THR A 286 -0.36 -28.15 10.40
C THR A 286 -0.73 -29.36 11.25
N THR A 287 -0.83 -29.19 12.57
CA THR A 287 -1.36 -30.23 13.47
C THR A 287 -2.79 -30.67 13.14
N VAL A 288 -3.51 -29.90 12.32
CA VAL A 288 -4.95 -30.05 12.11
C VAL A 288 -5.36 -30.13 10.63
N GLY A 289 -4.41 -30.18 9.70
CA GLY A 289 -4.73 -30.20 8.28
C GLY A 289 -3.54 -30.07 7.36
N ARG A 290 -3.78 -30.45 6.09
CA ARG A 290 -2.86 -30.35 4.96
C ARG A 290 -3.35 -29.24 4.01
N TYR A 291 -2.42 -28.51 3.43
CA TYR A 291 -2.69 -27.42 2.51
C TYR A 291 -1.75 -27.51 1.31
N GLN A 292 -2.30 -27.67 0.11
CA GLN A 292 -1.52 -27.58 -1.13
C GLN A 292 -0.81 -26.23 -1.22
N THR A 293 0.48 -26.26 -1.57
CA THR A 293 1.30 -25.05 -1.72
C THR A 293 1.69 -24.79 -3.16
N TYR A 294 2.03 -23.54 -3.43
CA TYR A 294 2.48 -23.05 -4.71
C TYR A 294 3.67 -22.13 -4.50
N ARG A 295 4.72 -22.31 -5.31
CA ARG A 295 5.83 -21.39 -5.42
C ARG A 295 5.66 -20.48 -6.61
N CYS A 296 5.84 -19.19 -6.38
CA CYS A 296 5.82 -18.20 -7.44
C CYS A 296 7.15 -18.23 -8.19
N ASN A 297 7.12 -18.38 -9.52
CA ASN A 297 8.33 -18.34 -10.35
C ASN A 297 8.87 -16.91 -10.52
N CYS A 298 8.04 -15.89 -10.28
CA CYS A 298 8.45 -14.48 -10.37
C CYS A 298 9.20 -13.98 -9.13
N CYS A 299 8.70 -14.25 -7.93
CA CYS A 299 9.33 -13.77 -6.69
C CYS A 299 9.86 -14.87 -5.78
N GLY A 300 9.60 -16.15 -6.04
CA GLY A 300 10.02 -17.24 -5.16
C GLY A 300 9.19 -17.37 -3.87
N ALA A 301 8.15 -16.56 -3.66
CA ALA A 301 7.30 -16.65 -2.46
C ALA A 301 6.46 -17.93 -2.44
N LEU A 302 6.19 -18.42 -1.23
CA LEU A 302 5.44 -19.67 -0.98
C LEU A 302 4.02 -19.28 -0.55
N SER A 303 3.01 -19.71 -1.31
CA SER A 303 1.60 -19.49 -0.99
C SER A 303 0.92 -20.84 -0.75
N LYS A 304 -0.11 -20.86 0.10
CA LYS A 304 -0.92 -22.06 0.32
C LYS A 304 -2.40 -21.77 0.08
N VAL A 305 -3.16 -22.80 -0.26
CA VAL A 305 -4.62 -22.69 -0.36
C VAL A 305 -5.23 -22.31 0.99
N LYS A 306 -6.36 -21.58 0.96
CA LYS A 306 -7.06 -21.13 2.18
C LYS A 306 -7.73 -22.27 2.94
N ARG A 307 -8.26 -23.26 2.23
CA ARG A 307 -8.97 -24.42 2.81
C ARG A 307 -8.06 -25.64 2.75
N SER A 308 -8.16 -26.50 3.75
CA SER A 308 -7.43 -27.77 3.72
C SER A 308 -7.89 -28.59 2.52
N ASP A 309 -6.93 -29.19 1.81
CA ASP A 309 -7.16 -30.13 0.71
C ASP A 309 -7.20 -31.59 1.20
N TYR A 310 -7.34 -31.79 2.51
CA TYR A 310 -7.41 -33.10 3.16
C TYR A 310 -8.65 -33.19 4.06
N ASP A 311 -9.17 -34.41 4.18
CA ASP A 311 -10.32 -34.71 5.03
C ASP A 311 -9.88 -34.79 6.49
N ASN A 312 -10.03 -33.67 7.20
CA ASN A 312 -9.61 -33.52 8.59
C ASN A 312 -10.39 -34.43 9.57
N SER A 313 -11.53 -35.00 9.17
CA SER A 313 -12.30 -35.92 10.03
C SER A 313 -11.54 -37.21 10.36
N LYS A 314 -10.49 -37.52 9.59
CA LYS A 314 -9.65 -38.71 9.73
C LYS A 314 -8.40 -38.50 10.58
N LEU A 315 -8.16 -37.29 11.08
CA LEU A 315 -6.94 -36.95 11.82
C LEU A 315 -7.06 -37.37 13.29
N LEU A 316 -6.18 -38.29 13.71
CA LEU A 316 -5.93 -38.61 15.12
C LEU A 316 -4.77 -37.73 15.64
N ARG A 317 -4.77 -37.34 16.92
CA ARG A 317 -3.71 -36.51 17.53
C ARG A 317 -3.14 -37.18 18.79
N SER A 318 -1.85 -36.96 19.03
CA SER A 318 -1.25 -37.24 20.33
C SER A 318 -1.82 -36.28 21.38
N ILE A 319 -2.08 -36.79 22.58
CA ILE A 319 -2.50 -36.01 23.75
C ILE A 319 -1.31 -35.23 24.31
#